data_AF-A0A223ZF81-F1
#
_entry.id   AF-A0A223ZF81-F1
#
_cell.length_a   1.000
_cell.length_b   1.000
_cell.length_c   1.000
_cell.angle_alpha   90.00
_cell.angle_beta   90.00
_cell.angle_gamma   90.00
#
_symmetry.space_group_name_H-M   'P 1'
#
loop_
_entity.id
_entity.type
_entity.pdbx_description
1 polymer ?
#
loop_
_entity_poly.entity_id
_entity_poly.type
_entity_poly.pdbx_seq_one_letter_code
_entity_poly.pdbx_strand_id
1 'polypeptide(L)'
;MKLLIFEYATASGIDDPEIFLEGRSMLEALLADFRDFDVEFLLSERFADMDIGAGFRPSSIGDLDEWLQENLKGFDACMFIAAEEGMELYRLTRIIEKSGVLLLGSSGDAVMTCSDKRLT
;
A
#
# COMPACT_ATOMS: atom_id res chain seq x y z
N MET A 1 3.15 11.03 -14.27
CA MET A 1 2.18 10.53 -13.28
C MET A 1 3.01 9.92 -12.17
N LYS A 2 3.05 10.56 -11.01
CA LYS A 2 3.73 10.05 -9.83
C LYS A 2 2.81 9.09 -9.09
N LEU A 3 3.21 7.82 -8.99
CA LEU A 3 2.42 6.73 -8.43
C LEU A 3 2.98 6.32 -7.07
N LEU A 4 2.13 6.30 -6.06
CA LEU A 4 2.44 5.68 -4.78
C LEU A 4 2.04 4.19 -4.83
N ILE A 5 2.97 3.29 -4.47
CA ILE A 5 2.66 1.87 -4.27
C ILE A 5 3.06 1.45 -2.85
N PHE A 6 2.20 0.74 -2.13
CA PHE A 6 2.62 0.12 -0.88
C PHE A 6 1.84 -1.16 -0.57
N GLU A 7 2.43 -2.00 0.26
CA GLU A 7 1.73 -3.11 0.89
C GLU A 7 1.74 -2.88 2.40
N TYR A 8 0.60 -3.16 3.05
CA TYR A 8 0.35 -2.78 4.44
C TYR A 8 1.34 -3.40 5.44
N ALA A 9 1.65 -4.68 5.35
CA ALA A 9 2.55 -5.35 6.29
C ALA A 9 3.98 -4.82 6.18
N THR A 10 4.49 -4.68 4.96
CA THR A 10 5.82 -4.13 4.65
C THR A 10 5.93 -2.65 5.03
N ALA A 11 4.90 -1.84 4.78
CA ALA A 11 4.90 -0.41 5.13
C ALA A 11 4.69 -0.16 6.63
N SER A 12 3.89 -1.00 7.31
CA SER A 12 3.56 -0.83 8.74
C SER A 12 4.50 -1.56 9.69
N GLY A 13 5.47 -2.34 9.18
CA GLY A 13 6.45 -3.00 10.03
C GLY A 13 5.92 -4.25 10.74
N ILE A 14 4.96 -4.94 10.13
CA ILE A 14 4.39 -6.20 10.64
C ILE A 14 5.37 -7.33 10.35
N ASP A 15 5.90 -7.94 11.40
CA ASP A 15 6.91 -9.00 11.37
C ASP A 15 6.29 -10.37 11.68
N ASP A 16 5.13 -10.64 11.08
CA ASP A 16 4.56 -11.99 11.01
C ASP A 16 5.09 -12.66 9.73
N PRO A 17 5.88 -13.76 9.81
CA PRO A 17 6.53 -14.32 8.63
C PRO A 17 5.59 -14.78 7.52
N GLU A 18 4.39 -15.27 7.86
CA GLU A 18 3.44 -15.76 6.87
C GLU A 18 2.84 -14.60 6.08
N ILE A 19 2.38 -13.57 6.80
CA ILE A 19 1.79 -12.37 6.20
C ILE A 19 2.86 -11.56 5.45
N PHE A 20 4.04 -11.42 6.05
CA PHE A 20 5.11 -10.60 5.53
C PHE A 20 5.65 -11.12 4.18
N LEU A 21 5.87 -12.43 4.06
CA LEU A 21 6.38 -13.03 2.83
C LEU A 21 5.38 -12.89 1.66
N GLU A 22 4.09 -13.08 1.94
CA GLU A 22 3.04 -12.91 0.93
C GLU A 22 2.95 -11.44 0.51
N GLY A 23 2.86 -10.52 1.49
CA GLY A 23 2.79 -9.08 1.26
C GLY A 23 3.98 -8.56 0.44
N ARG A 24 5.19 -8.94 0.84
CA ARG A 24 6.43 -8.63 0.11
C ARG A 24 6.38 -9.12 -1.34
N SER A 25 5.97 -10.38 -1.55
CA SER A 25 5.93 -10.97 -2.89
C SER A 25 4.96 -10.23 -3.81
N MET A 26 3.79 -9.83 -3.28
CA MET A 26 2.83 -9.03 -4.04
C MET A 26 3.36 -7.61 -4.34
N LEU A 27 4.04 -6.98 -3.38
CA LEU A 27 4.68 -5.67 -3.59
C LEU A 27 5.76 -5.76 -4.68
N GLU A 28 6.65 -6.76 -4.62
CA GLU A 28 7.69 -6.98 -5.64
C GLU A 28 7.07 -7.16 -7.04
N ALA A 29 5.99 -7.94 -7.14
CA ALA A 29 5.29 -8.15 -8.41
C ALA A 29 4.69 -6.85 -8.96
N LEU A 30 4.02 -6.05 -8.12
CA LEU A 30 3.48 -4.75 -8.54
C LEU A 30 4.60 -3.81 -8.99
N LEU A 31 5.69 -3.69 -8.24
CA LEU A 31 6.80 -2.83 -8.62
C LEU A 31 7.39 -3.25 -9.97
N ALA A 32 7.54 -4.56 -10.21
CA ALA A 32 8.02 -5.06 -11.50
C ALA A 32 7.08 -4.69 -12.66
N ASP A 33 5.75 -4.79 -12.46
CA ASP A 33 4.74 -4.44 -13.47
C ASP A 33 4.68 -2.93 -13.75
N PHE A 34 4.96 -2.11 -12.74
CA PHE A 34 4.94 -0.64 -12.83
C PHE A 34 6.32 -0.01 -13.06
N ARG A 35 7.34 -0.79 -13.43
CA ARG A 35 8.75 -0.33 -13.62
C ARG A 35 8.95 0.85 -14.56
N ASP A 36 8.05 1.04 -15.52
CA ASP A 36 8.12 2.09 -16.53
C ASP A 36 7.38 3.39 -16.11
N PHE A 37 6.85 3.43 -14.88
CA PHE A 37 6.20 4.60 -14.27
C PHE A 37 7.12 5.28 -13.23
N ASP A 38 6.82 6.53 -12.90
CA ASP A 38 7.45 7.24 -11.78
C ASP A 38 6.82 6.76 -10.46
N VAL A 39 7.40 5.71 -9.90
CA VAL A 39 6.88 5.03 -8.69
C VAL A 39 7.72 5.39 -7.47
N GLU A 40 7.04 5.74 -6.40
CA GLU A 40 7.57 5.73 -5.04
C GLU A 40 6.86 4.64 -4.26
N PHE A 41 7.59 3.89 -3.44
CA PHE A 41 6.99 2.87 -2.59
C PHE A 41 7.40 2.99 -1.13
N LEU A 42 6.54 2.51 -0.25
CA LEU A 42 6.73 2.63 1.20
C LEU A 42 7.31 1.36 1.79
N LEU A 43 8.23 1.54 2.72
CA LEU A 43 8.80 0.47 3.51
C LEU A 43 8.96 0.94 4.95
N SER A 44 8.57 0.12 5.92
CA SER A 44 8.82 0.46 7.32
C SER A 44 10.31 0.62 7.58
N GLU A 45 10.69 1.57 8.44
CA GLU A 45 12.07 1.71 8.94
C GLU A 45 12.59 0.41 9.57
N ARG A 46 11.71 -0.45 10.09
CA ARG A 46 12.06 -1.79 10.60
C ARG A 46 12.66 -2.70 9.52
N PHE A 47 12.35 -2.44 8.27
CA PHE A 47 12.77 -3.20 7.10
C PHE A 47 13.66 -2.37 6.17
N ALA A 48 14.24 -1.26 6.63
CA ALA A 48 15.02 -0.35 5.80
C ALA A 48 16.20 -1.03 5.05
N ASP A 49 16.77 -2.08 5.63
CA ASP A 49 17.87 -2.86 5.04
C ASP A 49 17.40 -3.93 4.04
N MET A 50 16.09 -4.04 3.81
CA MET A 50 15.53 -5.06 2.93
C MET A 50 15.65 -4.65 1.45
N ASP A 51 16.29 -5.51 0.67
CA ASP A 51 16.27 -5.41 -0.78
C ASP A 51 14.94 -5.93 -1.32
N ILE A 52 14.11 -5.01 -1.81
CA ILE A 52 12.90 -5.30 -2.58
C ILE A 52 13.33 -5.12 -4.04
N GLY A 53 13.52 -6.26 -4.72
CA GLY A 53 14.34 -6.45 -5.92
C GLY A 53 13.86 -5.79 -7.22
N ALA A 54 13.33 -4.57 -7.15
CA ALA A 54 12.69 -3.88 -8.24
C ALA A 54 13.48 -2.64 -8.73
N GLY A 55 14.69 -2.37 -8.19
CA GLY A 55 15.52 -1.24 -8.62
C GLY A 55 14.97 0.14 -8.25
N PHE A 56 13.88 0.18 -7.49
CA PHE A 56 13.30 1.39 -6.91
C PHE A 56 13.94 1.72 -5.57
N ARG A 57 13.93 2.99 -5.19
CA ARG A 57 14.31 3.40 -3.84
C ARG A 57 13.07 3.53 -2.96
N PRO A 58 13.00 2.81 -1.82
CA PRO A 58 11.90 2.99 -0.89
C PRO A 58 11.94 4.37 -0.24
N SER A 59 10.77 4.88 0.11
CA SER A 59 10.60 5.84 1.20
C SER A 59 10.47 5.04 2.50
N SER A 60 11.51 5.11 3.34
CA SER A 60 11.48 4.51 4.68
C SER A 60 10.58 5.33 5.61
N ILE A 61 9.64 4.68 6.27
CA ILE A 61 8.60 5.35 7.08
C ILE A 61 8.48 4.75 8.48
N GLY A 62 8.13 5.61 9.45
CA GLY A 62 7.82 5.20 10.82
C GLY A 62 6.38 4.73 10.97
N ASP A 63 5.43 5.67 10.85
CA ASP A 63 3.98 5.42 10.92
C ASP A 63 3.32 5.65 9.55
N LEU A 64 2.53 4.66 9.10
CA LEU A 64 1.87 4.70 7.80
C LEU A 64 0.80 5.78 7.73
N ASP A 65 -0.02 5.93 8.77
CA ASP A 65 -1.15 6.84 8.74
C ASP A 65 -0.70 8.31 8.75
N GLU A 66 0.28 8.63 9.59
CA GLU A 66 0.92 9.95 9.62
C GLU A 66 1.56 10.27 8.27
N TRP A 67 2.35 9.33 7.72
CA TRP A 67 3.01 9.54 6.44
C TRP A 67 2.02 9.78 5.30
N LEU A 68 0.95 8.98 5.24
CA LEU A 68 -0.10 9.13 4.23
C LEU A 68 -0.78 10.50 4.33
N GLN A 69 -1.11 10.97 5.54
CA GLN A 69 -1.75 12.28 5.73
C GLN A 69 -0.88 13.44 5.26
N GLU A 70 0.43 13.36 5.49
CA GLU A 70 1.38 14.42 5.13
C GLU A 70 1.74 14.43 3.64
N ASN A 71 1.86 13.24 3.02
CA ASN A 71 2.54 13.11 1.73
C ASN A 71 1.61 12.78 0.55
N LEU A 72 0.37 12.30 0.77
CA LEU A 72 -0.49 11.81 -0.33
C LEU A 72 -0.67 12.82 -1.46
N LYS A 73 -0.81 14.12 -1.12
CA LYS A 73 -1.04 15.19 -2.10
C LYS A 73 0.09 15.37 -3.11
N GLY A 74 1.27 14.77 -2.85
CA GLY A 74 2.39 14.77 -3.78
C GLY A 74 2.26 13.76 -4.92
N PHE A 75 1.21 12.92 -4.92
CA PHE A 75 1.01 11.84 -5.88
C PHE A 75 -0.21 12.09 -6.78
N ASP A 76 -0.13 11.58 -8.01
CA ASP A 76 -1.24 11.62 -8.96
C ASP A 76 -2.17 10.41 -8.75
N ALA A 77 -1.59 9.26 -8.39
CA ALA A 77 -2.30 8.02 -8.19
C ALA A 77 -1.70 7.19 -7.03
N CYS A 78 -2.49 6.28 -6.47
CA CYS A 78 -2.08 5.36 -5.41
C CYS A 78 -2.65 3.96 -5.69
N MET A 79 -1.80 2.94 -5.60
CA MET A 79 -2.19 1.53 -5.57
C MET A 79 -1.64 0.91 -4.29
N PHE A 80 -2.44 0.10 -3.61
CA PHE A 80 -1.94 -0.55 -2.41
C PHE A 80 -2.60 -1.90 -2.17
N ILE A 81 -1.94 -2.69 -1.33
CA ILE A 81 -2.43 -3.99 -0.88
C ILE A 81 -2.52 -3.96 0.64
N ALA A 82 -3.63 -4.46 1.18
CA ALA A 82 -3.83 -4.64 2.60
C ALA A 82 -4.84 -5.77 2.83
N ALA A 83 -4.78 -6.39 4.00
CA ALA A 83 -5.78 -7.38 4.41
C ALA A 83 -7.15 -6.71 4.66
N GLU A 84 -8.24 -7.45 4.43
CA GLU A 84 -9.58 -7.05 4.84
C GLU A 84 -9.81 -7.22 6.35
N GLU A 85 -8.96 -7.99 7.04
CA GLU A 85 -9.06 -8.18 8.49
C GLU A 85 -9.02 -6.83 9.23
N GLY A 86 -9.90 -6.68 10.23
CA GLY A 86 -10.02 -5.44 10.97
C GLY A 86 -10.54 -4.24 10.16
N MET A 87 -11.02 -4.45 8.92
CA MET A 87 -11.40 -3.40 7.97
C MET A 87 -10.22 -2.53 7.50
N GLU A 88 -8.98 -3.04 7.53
CA GLU A 88 -7.79 -2.25 7.17
C GLU A 88 -7.81 -1.81 5.69
N LEU A 89 -8.07 -2.73 4.75
CA LEU A 89 -8.21 -2.38 3.33
C LEU A 89 -9.28 -1.29 3.11
N TYR A 90 -10.43 -1.39 3.79
CA TYR A 90 -11.48 -0.37 3.71
C TYR A 90 -11.04 0.97 4.30
N ARG A 91 -10.41 0.97 5.47
CA ARG A 91 -9.93 2.16 6.17
C ARG A 91 -8.94 2.93 5.29
N LEU A 92 -7.94 2.25 4.77
CA LEU A 92 -6.95 2.82 3.86
C LEU A 92 -7.60 3.32 2.57
N THR A 93 -8.53 2.55 1.98
CA THR A 93 -9.28 2.98 0.79
C THR A 93 -9.95 4.34 1.01
N ARG A 94 -10.61 4.53 2.16
CA ARG A 94 -11.25 5.81 2.50
C ARG A 94 -10.27 6.95 2.73
N ILE A 95 -9.06 6.68 3.24
CA ILE A 95 -8.01 7.69 3.38
C ILE A 95 -7.59 8.18 1.99
N ILE A 96 -7.32 7.26 1.07
CA ILE A 96 -6.91 7.61 -0.31
C ILE A 96 -8.03 8.36 -1.03
N GLU A 97 -9.28 7.86 -1.01
CA GLU A 97 -10.42 8.52 -1.68
C GLU A 97 -10.63 9.96 -1.20
N LYS A 98 -10.46 10.24 0.10
CA LYS A 98 -10.64 11.59 0.68
C LYS A 98 -9.53 12.57 0.31
N SER A 99 -8.37 12.08 -0.11
CA SER A 99 -7.22 12.92 -0.44
C SER A 99 -7.34 13.61 -1.80
N GLY A 100 -8.19 13.07 -2.69
CA GLY A 100 -8.28 13.49 -4.10
C GLY A 100 -7.28 12.81 -5.04
N VAL A 101 -6.39 11.95 -4.53
CA VAL A 101 -5.50 11.11 -5.33
C VAL A 101 -6.29 10.02 -6.05
N LEU A 102 -5.93 9.72 -7.30
CA LEU A 102 -6.56 8.64 -8.04
C LEU A 102 -6.26 7.30 -7.39
N LEU A 103 -7.28 6.64 -6.85
CA LEU A 103 -7.16 5.27 -6.35
C LEU A 103 -7.16 4.27 -7.52
N LEU A 104 -6.07 3.53 -7.68
CA LEU A 104 -5.95 2.38 -8.58
C LEU A 104 -6.36 1.12 -7.82
N GLY A 105 -7.66 0.89 -7.73
CA GLY A 105 -8.23 -0.25 -7.02
C GLY A 105 -9.75 -0.21 -7.00
N SER A 106 -10.34 -1.01 -6.12
CA SER A 106 -11.77 -1.00 -5.86
C SER A 106 -12.19 0.22 -5.05
N SER A 107 -13.40 0.72 -5.26
CA SER A 107 -13.96 1.80 -4.44
C SER A 107 -14.22 1.33 -3.00
N GLY A 108 -14.30 2.27 -2.06
CA GLY A 108 -14.59 1.95 -0.66
C GLY A 108 -15.89 1.19 -0.45
N ASP A 109 -16.92 1.44 -1.26
CA ASP A 109 -18.20 0.74 -1.18
C ASP A 109 -18.08 -0.72 -1.64
N ALA A 110 -17.29 -0.98 -2.69
CA ALA A 110 -17.01 -2.32 -3.16
C ALA A 110 -16.15 -3.10 -2.14
N VAL A 111 -15.09 -2.47 -1.62
CA VAL A 111 -14.22 -3.04 -0.59
C VAL A 111 -15.04 -3.39 0.67
N MET A 112 -15.90 -2.47 1.14
CA MET A 112 -16.78 -2.70 2.30
C MET A 112 -17.65 -3.95 2.09
N THR A 113 -18.25 -4.08 0.91
CA THR A 113 -19.12 -5.21 0.58
C THR A 113 -18.33 -6.52 0.56
N CYS A 114 -17.16 -6.52 -0.08
CA CYS A 114 -16.30 -7.70 -0.19
C CYS A 114 -15.63 -8.09 1.14
N SER A 115 -15.53 -7.16 2.10
CA SER A 115 -15.01 -7.46 3.44
C SER A 115 -16.02 -8.21 4.31
N ASP A 116 -17.31 -8.21 3.97
CA ASP A 116 -18.35 -8.98 4.67
C ASP A 116 -18.73 -10.23 3.89
N LYS A 117 -18.32 -11.40 4.40
CA LYS A 117 -18.64 -12.74 3.84
C LYS A 117 -20.13 -13.09 3.84
N ARG A 118 -20.99 -12.29 4.48
CA ARG A 118 -22.45 -12.46 4.38
C ARG A 118 -23.02 -11.78 3.14
N LEU A 119 -22.30 -10.80 2.61
CA LEU A 119 -22.70 -9.99 1.46
C LEU A 119 -22.06 -10.47 0.15
N THR A 120 -21.14 -11.45 0.25
CA THR A 120 -20.43 -12.10 -0.88
C THR A 120 -20.51 -13.62 -0.77
#